data_AF-A0A6B3EFC3-F1
#
_entry.id   AF-A0A6B3EFC3-F1
#
_cell.length_a   1.000
_cell.length_b   1.000
_cell.length_c   1.000
_cell.angle_alpha   90.00
_cell.angle_beta   90.00
_cell.angle_gamma   90.00
#
_symmetry.space_group_name_H-M   'P 1'
#
loop_
_entity.id
_entity.type
_entity.pdbx_description
1 polymer ?
#
loop_
_entity_poly.entity_id
_entity_poly.type
_entity_poly.pdbx_seq_one_letter_code
_entity_poly.pdbx_strand_id
1 'polypeptide(L)'
;IAARELHGDEVLGKLYTALGTRIHNGGEGPTHDAIVGALEDVRLPLSLADYAEKDTYDTALRASHKEGIDLVGQDVGTPVIAVPGPTGERVAFFGPVVTPAPKGEEAARLWDGTLAVASVPGFFELKRTRTQGPIFD
;
A
#
# COMPACT_ATOMS: atom_id res chain seq x y z
N ILE A 1 -6.96 -6.26 8.15
CA ILE A 1 -7.90 -7.39 7.98
C ILE A 1 -9.12 -7.24 8.88
N ALA A 2 -8.96 -7.26 10.22
CA ALA A 2 -10.07 -7.13 11.18
C ALA A 2 -11.04 -5.97 10.88
N ALA A 3 -10.53 -4.75 10.69
CA ALA A 3 -11.36 -3.58 10.41
C ALA A 3 -12.21 -3.75 9.12
N ARG A 4 -11.62 -4.31 8.05
CA ARG A 4 -12.34 -4.63 6.81
C ARG A 4 -13.43 -5.67 7.06
N GLU A 5 -13.09 -6.78 7.71
CA GLU A 5 -14.03 -7.89 7.88
C GLU A 5 -15.21 -7.52 8.79
N LEU A 6 -14.99 -6.68 9.80
CA LEU A 6 -16.01 -6.30 10.77
C LEU A 6 -16.78 -5.02 10.37
N HIS A 7 -16.18 -4.16 9.55
CA HIS A 7 -16.73 -2.82 9.25
C HIS A 7 -16.73 -2.44 7.76
N GLY A 8 -16.39 -3.35 6.85
CA GLY A 8 -16.47 -3.15 5.40
C GLY A 8 -15.19 -2.61 4.74
N ASP A 9 -15.10 -2.74 3.42
CA ASP A 9 -13.94 -2.30 2.62
C ASP A 9 -13.72 -0.78 2.67
N GLU A 10 -14.80 -0.01 2.83
CA GLU A 10 -14.80 1.45 2.83
C GLU A 10 -13.96 2.05 3.97
N VAL A 11 -13.70 1.29 5.03
CA VAL A 11 -12.90 1.75 6.17
C VAL A 11 -11.40 1.66 5.91
N LEU A 12 -10.98 0.83 4.95
CA LEU A 12 -9.56 0.57 4.71
C LEU A 12 -8.81 1.82 4.30
N GLY A 13 -9.34 2.59 3.35
CA GLY A 13 -8.69 3.81 2.88
C GLY A 13 -8.48 4.82 4.00
N LYS A 14 -9.55 5.06 4.79
CA LYS A 14 -9.50 6.01 5.91
C LYS A 14 -8.53 5.56 7.00
N LEU A 15 -8.60 4.29 7.41
CA LEU A 15 -7.73 3.75 8.44
C LEU A 15 -6.27 3.69 7.97
N TYR A 16 -6.01 3.35 6.71
CA TYR A 16 -4.66 3.36 6.13
C TYR A 16 -4.07 4.77 6.12
N THR A 17 -4.86 5.79 5.73
CA THR A 17 -4.42 7.19 5.79
C THR A 17 -4.11 7.60 7.23
N ALA A 18 -5.00 7.35 8.19
CA ALA A 18 -4.79 7.74 9.59
C ALA A 18 -3.54 7.07 10.20
N LEU A 19 -3.36 5.76 9.96
CA LEU A 19 -2.15 5.03 10.37
C LEU A 19 -0.90 5.62 9.71
N GLY A 20 -0.92 5.83 8.39
CA GLY A 20 0.21 6.36 7.64
C GLY A 20 0.63 7.75 8.12
N THR A 21 -0.34 8.64 8.37
CA THR A 21 -0.08 9.98 8.90
C THR A 21 0.60 9.92 10.26
N ARG A 22 0.12 9.08 11.20
CA ARG A 22 0.75 8.97 12.53
C ARG A 22 2.14 8.34 12.46
N ILE A 23 2.27 7.21 11.76
CA ILE A 23 3.50 6.42 11.69
C ILE A 23 4.60 7.17 10.96
N HIS A 24 4.29 7.80 9.81
CA HIS A 24 5.28 8.40 8.92
C HIS A 24 5.39 9.91 9.12
N ASN A 25 4.29 10.65 9.00
CA ASN A 25 4.32 12.12 9.08
C ASN A 25 4.51 12.60 10.53
N GLY A 26 3.82 11.96 11.48
CA GLY A 26 3.92 12.24 12.92
C GLY A 26 5.15 11.59 13.57
N GLY A 27 5.80 10.64 12.91
CA GLY A 27 6.97 9.93 13.42
C GLY A 27 6.69 9.07 14.64
N GLU A 28 5.42 8.71 14.91
CA GLU A 28 5.03 7.90 16.07
C GLU A 28 5.51 6.45 15.97
N GLY A 29 5.83 5.99 14.75
CA GLY A 29 6.16 4.60 14.48
C GLY A 29 4.96 3.64 14.61
N PRO A 30 5.13 2.35 14.25
CA PRO A 30 4.06 1.36 14.27
C PRO A 30 3.79 0.85 15.69
N THR A 31 3.30 1.72 16.57
CA THR A 31 3.04 1.44 17.98
C THR A 31 1.56 1.14 18.22
N HIS A 32 1.25 0.52 19.35
CA HIS A 32 -0.13 0.32 19.79
C HIS A 32 -0.87 1.66 19.92
N ASP A 33 -0.22 2.70 20.46
CA ASP A 33 -0.81 4.03 20.60
C ASP A 33 -1.15 4.66 19.24
N ALA A 34 -0.29 4.50 18.23
CA ALA A 34 -0.57 4.95 16.86
C ALA A 34 -1.77 4.21 16.25
N ILE A 35 -1.93 2.90 16.55
CA ILE A 35 -3.09 2.11 16.10
C ILE A 35 -4.38 2.62 16.78
N VAL A 36 -4.38 2.80 18.11
CA VAL A 36 -5.53 3.29 18.86
C VAL A 36 -5.91 4.70 18.40
N GLY A 37 -4.94 5.60 18.27
CA GLY A 37 -5.16 6.96 17.78
C GLY A 37 -5.73 6.98 16.37
N ALA A 38 -5.22 6.14 15.46
CA ALA A 38 -5.75 6.05 14.09
C ALA A 38 -7.19 5.53 14.07
N LEU A 39 -7.54 4.56 14.94
CA LEU A 39 -8.91 4.07 15.08
C LEU A 39 -9.85 5.16 15.60
N GLU A 40 -9.40 5.96 16.57
CA GLU A 40 -10.15 7.11 17.09
C GLU A 40 -10.41 8.16 16.01
N ASP A 41 -9.39 8.53 15.22
CA ASP A 41 -9.48 9.53 14.15
C ASP A 41 -10.57 9.18 13.12
N VAL A 42 -10.71 7.89 12.83
CA VAL A 42 -11.69 7.38 11.85
C VAL A 42 -12.97 6.84 12.50
N ARG A 43 -13.13 7.00 13.81
CA ARG A 43 -14.30 6.60 14.61
C ARG A 43 -14.62 5.11 14.52
N LEU A 44 -13.59 4.27 14.47
CA LEU A 44 -13.72 2.82 14.58
C LEU A 44 -13.60 2.36 16.03
N PRO A 45 -14.14 1.19 16.41
CA PRO A 45 -14.00 0.66 17.75
C PRO A 45 -12.53 0.47 18.14
N LEU A 46 -12.11 1.05 19.28
CA LEU A 46 -10.73 0.95 19.76
C LEU A 46 -10.30 -0.49 20.07
N SER A 47 -11.26 -1.37 20.39
CA SER A 47 -11.04 -2.80 20.58
C SER A 47 -10.52 -3.52 19.34
N LEU A 48 -10.52 -2.89 18.16
CA LEU A 48 -9.83 -3.42 16.99
C LEU A 48 -8.30 -3.49 17.19
N ALA A 49 -7.74 -2.64 18.06
CA ALA A 49 -6.32 -2.68 18.40
C ALA A 49 -5.92 -4.01 19.06
N ASP A 50 -6.83 -4.65 19.81
CA ASP A 50 -6.59 -5.94 20.46
C ASP A 50 -6.23 -7.07 19.48
N TYR A 51 -6.57 -6.93 18.20
CA TYR A 51 -6.20 -7.92 17.18
C TYR A 51 -4.75 -7.80 16.72
N ALA A 52 -4.03 -6.72 17.06
CA ALA A 52 -2.62 -6.57 16.73
C ALA A 52 -1.73 -7.60 17.46
N GLU A 53 -2.19 -8.10 18.62
CA GLU A 53 -1.48 -9.09 19.44
C GLU A 53 -2.06 -10.51 19.31
N LYS A 54 -2.91 -10.75 18.31
CA LYS A 54 -3.60 -12.02 18.10
C LYS A 54 -3.35 -12.54 16.69
N ASP A 55 -3.38 -13.85 16.55
CA ASP A 55 -3.25 -14.56 15.27
C ASP A 55 -4.61 -14.77 14.55
N THR A 56 -5.70 -14.25 15.12
CA THR A 56 -7.08 -14.49 14.64
C THR A 56 -7.25 -14.24 13.14
N TYR A 57 -6.55 -13.25 12.59
CA TYR A 57 -6.64 -12.87 11.18
C TYR A 57 -5.37 -13.19 10.37
N ASP A 58 -4.40 -13.91 10.94
CA ASP A 58 -3.12 -14.19 10.30
C ASP A 58 -3.26 -14.96 8.99
N THR A 59 -4.15 -15.96 8.96
CA THR A 59 -4.40 -16.76 7.76
C THR A 59 -4.94 -15.88 6.62
N ALA A 60 -5.92 -15.02 6.93
CA ALA A 60 -6.49 -14.08 5.96
C ALA A 60 -5.47 -13.00 5.53
N LEU A 61 -4.63 -12.54 6.46
CA LEU A 61 -3.53 -11.60 6.17
C LEU A 61 -2.52 -12.22 5.21
N ARG A 62 -2.07 -13.46 5.47
CA ARG A 62 -1.13 -14.18 4.60
C ARG A 62 -1.73 -14.44 3.22
N ALA A 63 -3.01 -14.81 3.14
CA ALA A 63 -3.70 -14.99 1.86
C ALA A 63 -3.76 -13.67 1.04
N SER A 64 -4.15 -12.57 1.69
CA SER A 64 -4.20 -11.25 1.04
C SER A 64 -2.83 -10.76 0.58
N HIS A 65 -1.78 -10.99 1.39
CA HIS A 65 -0.41 -10.63 1.03
C HIS A 65 0.12 -11.49 -0.13
N LYS A 66 -0.15 -12.80 -0.08
CA LYS A 66 0.24 -13.75 -1.13
C LYS A 66 -0.35 -13.37 -2.48
N GLU A 67 -1.62 -12.95 -2.54
CA GLU A 67 -2.22 -12.49 -3.80
C GLU A 67 -1.41 -11.36 -4.44
N GLY A 68 -0.96 -10.38 -3.66
CA GLY A 68 -0.17 -9.26 -4.18
C GLY A 68 1.23 -9.66 -4.65
N ILE A 69 1.96 -10.43 -3.84
CA ILE A 69 3.35 -10.83 -4.15
C ILE A 69 3.41 -11.83 -5.31
N ASP A 70 2.45 -12.74 -5.42
CA ASP A 70 2.40 -13.71 -6.52
C ASP A 70 2.27 -13.05 -7.91
N LEU A 71 1.83 -11.79 -7.98
CA LEU A 71 1.71 -11.04 -9.24
C LEU A 71 3.05 -10.50 -9.77
N VAL A 72 4.07 -10.33 -8.92
CA VAL A 72 5.35 -9.70 -9.29
C VAL A 72 6.56 -10.62 -9.11
N GLY A 73 6.35 -11.82 -8.55
CA GLY A 73 7.41 -12.76 -8.22
C GLY A 73 7.98 -12.56 -6.81
N GLN A 74 8.77 -13.52 -6.33
CA GLN A 74 9.27 -13.56 -4.94
C GLN A 74 10.55 -12.73 -4.73
N ASP A 75 11.13 -12.17 -5.80
CA ASP A 75 12.43 -11.48 -5.74
C ASP A 75 12.32 -9.96 -5.48
N VAL A 76 11.12 -9.47 -5.09
CA VAL A 76 10.84 -8.05 -4.90
C VAL A 76 10.24 -7.73 -3.53
N GLY A 77 10.28 -6.45 -3.15
CA GLY A 77 9.68 -5.93 -1.92
C GLY A 77 8.51 -4.97 -2.19
N THR A 78 8.27 -4.05 -1.26
CA THR A 78 7.27 -2.98 -1.37
C THR A 78 7.90 -1.73 -2.02
N PRO A 79 7.16 -0.97 -2.86
CA PRO A 79 5.75 -1.10 -3.22
C PRO A 79 5.46 -2.04 -4.40
N VAL A 80 4.27 -2.62 -4.39
CA VAL A 80 3.71 -3.41 -5.51
C VAL A 80 2.38 -2.78 -5.93
N ILE A 81 2.19 -2.60 -7.23
CA ILE A 81 0.93 -2.14 -7.80
C ILE A 81 0.54 -3.04 -8.98
N ALA A 82 -0.75 -3.38 -9.06
CA ALA A 82 -1.34 -4.06 -10.20
C ALA A 82 -2.23 -3.10 -10.97
N VAL A 83 -2.07 -3.04 -12.29
CA VAL A 83 -2.81 -2.17 -13.20
C VAL A 83 -3.40 -2.98 -14.36
N PRO A 84 -4.40 -2.47 -15.08
CA PRO A 84 -4.92 -3.14 -16.26
C PRO A 84 -3.85 -3.30 -17.35
N GLY A 85 -3.72 -4.51 -17.86
CA GLY A 85 -2.93 -4.87 -19.03
C GLY A 85 -3.68 -4.64 -20.34
N PRO A 86 -2.99 -4.83 -21.48
CA PRO A 86 -3.55 -4.54 -22.80
C PRO A 86 -4.77 -5.40 -23.17
N THR A 87 -4.97 -6.58 -22.55
CA THR A 87 -6.13 -7.45 -22.78
C THR A 87 -7.06 -7.59 -21.58
N GLY A 88 -6.92 -6.72 -20.57
CA GLY A 88 -7.75 -6.68 -19.36
C GLY A 88 -7.27 -7.58 -18.21
N GLU A 89 -6.23 -8.38 -18.42
CA GLU A 89 -5.48 -9.04 -17.37
C GLU A 89 -4.77 -8.02 -16.46
N ARG A 90 -4.40 -8.41 -15.24
CA ARG A 90 -3.60 -7.53 -14.36
C ARG A 90 -2.12 -7.68 -14.72
N VAL A 91 -1.46 -6.56 -14.99
CA VAL A 91 0.01 -6.46 -15.02
C VAL A 91 0.45 -5.82 -13.73
N ALA A 92 1.39 -6.44 -13.02
CA ALA A 92 1.88 -5.90 -11.76
C ALA A 92 3.36 -5.56 -11.83
N PHE A 93 3.74 -4.54 -11.07
CA PHE A 93 5.11 -4.04 -11.00
C PHE A 93 5.55 -3.89 -9.56
N PHE A 94 6.83 -4.16 -9.32
CA PHE A 94 7.55 -3.52 -8.23
C PHE A 94 7.77 -2.05 -8.58
N GLY A 95 7.24 -1.15 -7.75
CA GLY A 95 7.18 0.28 -8.03
C GLY A 95 5.78 0.78 -8.39
N PRO A 96 5.66 2.03 -8.88
CA PRO A 96 6.74 2.99 -9.07
C PRO A 96 7.39 3.39 -7.73
N VAL A 97 8.71 3.29 -7.64
CA VAL A 97 9.47 3.70 -6.44
C VAL A 97 9.76 5.20 -6.54
N VAL A 98 9.11 6.00 -5.70
CA VAL A 98 9.18 7.47 -5.73
C VAL A 98 9.55 8.06 -4.37
N THR A 99 10.32 9.15 -4.41
CA THR A 99 10.60 10.01 -3.26
C THR A 99 11.07 11.39 -3.78
N PRO A 100 10.44 12.51 -3.38
CA PRO A 100 9.18 12.60 -2.63
C PRO A 100 7.98 12.07 -3.44
N ALA A 101 6.81 11.97 -2.81
CA ALA A 101 5.58 11.64 -3.52
C ALA A 101 5.24 12.74 -4.55
N PRO A 102 4.97 12.40 -5.83
CA PRO A 102 4.59 13.41 -6.82
C PRO A 102 3.21 13.99 -6.50
N LYS A 103 2.98 15.25 -6.88
CA LYS A 103 1.73 15.97 -6.63
C LYS A 103 1.18 16.58 -7.92
N GLY A 104 -0.13 16.84 -7.95
CA GLY A 104 -0.79 17.47 -9.10
C GLY A 104 -0.51 16.76 -10.43
N GLU A 105 -0.16 17.54 -11.45
CA GLU A 105 0.13 17.05 -12.80
C GLU A 105 1.32 16.06 -12.87
N GLU A 106 2.27 16.14 -11.94
CA GLU A 106 3.39 15.19 -11.91
C GLU A 106 2.92 13.78 -11.51
N ALA A 107 1.94 13.70 -10.60
CA ALA A 107 1.35 12.42 -10.19
C ALA A 107 0.57 11.79 -11.34
N ALA A 108 -0.23 12.59 -12.06
CA ALA A 108 -0.96 12.14 -13.24
C ALA A 108 0.00 11.67 -14.34
N ARG A 109 1.06 12.44 -14.62
CA ARG A 109 2.07 12.06 -15.63
C ARG A 109 2.77 10.74 -15.30
N LEU A 110 3.12 10.51 -14.02
CA LEU A 110 3.71 9.24 -13.59
C LEU A 110 2.72 8.09 -13.75
N TRP A 111 1.45 8.32 -13.40
CA TRP A 111 0.39 7.34 -13.57
C TRP A 111 0.21 6.95 -15.05
N ASP A 112 0.11 7.93 -15.94
CA ASP A 112 0.00 7.69 -17.39
C ASP A 112 1.23 6.93 -17.92
N GLY A 113 2.43 7.29 -17.46
CA GLY A 113 3.66 6.57 -17.80
C GLY A 113 3.65 5.12 -17.31
N THR A 114 3.11 4.87 -16.12
CA THR A 114 2.96 3.51 -15.55
C THR A 114 2.02 2.66 -16.40
N LEU A 115 0.86 3.22 -16.79
CA LEU A 115 -0.08 2.53 -17.68
C LEU A 115 0.50 2.32 -19.09
N ALA A 116 1.26 3.28 -19.60
CA ALA A 116 1.90 3.17 -20.90
C ALA A 116 2.89 2.01 -20.95
N VAL A 117 3.77 1.87 -19.96
CA VAL A 117 4.70 0.72 -19.92
C VAL A 117 3.98 -0.60 -19.65
N ALA A 118 2.90 -0.59 -18.85
CA ALA A 118 2.06 -1.76 -18.61
C ALA A 118 1.37 -2.30 -19.88
N SER A 119 1.08 -1.41 -20.84
CA SER A 119 0.42 -1.77 -22.10
C SER A 119 1.33 -2.50 -23.10
N VAL A 120 2.64 -2.61 -22.82
CA VAL A 120 3.64 -3.22 -23.71
C VAL A 120 4.03 -4.60 -23.16
N PRO A 121 3.58 -5.72 -23.76
CA PRO A 121 3.79 -7.07 -23.20
C PRO A 121 5.26 -7.48 -23.00
N GLY A 122 6.19 -6.85 -23.73
CA GLY A 122 7.62 -7.13 -23.64
C GLY A 122 8.39 -6.22 -22.66
N PHE A 123 7.71 -5.36 -21.91
CA PHE A 123 8.34 -4.49 -20.93
C PHE A 123 8.43 -5.18 -19.56
N PHE A 124 9.64 -5.28 -19.01
CA PHE A 124 9.87 -5.97 -17.73
C PHE A 124 10.54 -5.10 -16.68
N GLU A 125 11.45 -4.19 -17.05
CA GLU A 125 12.13 -3.35 -16.06
C GLU A 125 12.62 -2.02 -16.67
N LEU A 126 12.45 -0.95 -15.88
CA LEU A 126 13.17 0.31 -16.05
C LEU A 126 13.63 0.77 -14.66
N LYS A 127 14.94 0.93 -14.50
CA LYS A 127 15.53 1.25 -13.19
C LYS A 127 16.65 2.27 -13.29
N ARG A 128 16.73 3.13 -12.29
CA ARG A 128 17.89 3.98 -11.99
C ARG A 128 18.29 3.81 -10.53
N THR A 129 19.56 4.09 -10.21
CA THR A 129 20.06 4.04 -8.83
C THR A 129 19.28 5.01 -7.95
N ARG A 130 18.75 4.51 -6.82
CA ARG A 130 18.11 5.34 -5.81
C ARG A 130 19.19 6.07 -5.01
N THR A 131 19.13 7.39 -5.00
CA THR A 131 20.10 8.26 -4.32
C THR A 131 19.53 8.96 -3.07
N GLN A 132 18.25 8.76 -2.78
CA GLN A 132 17.53 9.43 -1.69
C GLN A 132 16.66 8.43 -0.90
N GLY A 133 16.46 8.73 0.38
CA GLY A 133 15.48 8.03 1.24
C GLY A 133 14.06 8.56 1.04
N PRO A 134 13.05 7.94 1.70
CA PRO A 134 11.69 8.47 1.72
C PRO A 134 11.64 9.89 2.32
N ILE A 135 10.84 10.76 1.71
CA ILE A 135 10.50 12.10 2.20
C ILE A 135 8.99 12.11 2.39
N PHE A 136 8.55 12.40 3.62
CA PHE A 136 7.14 12.46 3.99
C PHE A 136 6.70 13.92 4.10
N ASP A 137 5.49 14.21 3.63
CA ASP A 137 4.82 15.50 3.76
C ASP A 137 3.34 15.33 4.11
#